data_AF-A0A9E3WSF8-F1
#
_entry.id   AF-A0A9E3WSF8-F1
#
_cell.length_a   1.000
_cell.length_b   1.000
_cell.length_c   1.000
_cell.angle_alpha   90.00
_cell.angle_beta   90.00
_cell.angle_gamma   90.00
#
_symmetry.space_group_name_H-M   'P 1'
#
loop_
_entity.id
_entity.type
_entity.pdbx_description
1 polymer ?
#
loop_
_entity_poly.entity_id
_entity_poly.type
_entity_poly.pdbx_seq_one_letter_code
_entity_poly.pdbx_strand_id
1 'polypeptide(L)' 'FGAQGGTAADVAAAFDDRGLGAVVNNSRGIIFAHAAAPYAERFGAARWQQAVEAATRAMIDQLAAAAPRR' A
#
# COMPACT_ATOMS: atom_id res chain seq x y z
N PHE A 1 -1.50 -4.80 1.22
CA PHE A 1 -1.55 -5.22 2.64
C PHE A 1 -2.20 -6.58 2.72
N GLY A 2 -1.43 -7.65 2.54
CA GLY A 2 -2.06 -8.92 2.13
C GLY A 2 -1.20 -10.16 2.39
N ALA A 3 -0.44 -10.18 3.48
CA ALA A 3 0.24 -11.40 3.91
C ALA A 3 -0.74 -12.57 4.18
N GLN A 4 -2.02 -12.26 4.45
CA GLN A 4 -3.12 -13.22 4.60
C GLN A 4 -4.21 -13.03 3.54
N GLY A 5 -3.91 -12.39 2.41
CA GLY A 5 -4.87 -12.22 1.30
C GLY A 5 -5.77 -10.97 1.33
N GLY A 6 -5.64 -10.10 2.34
CA GLY A 6 -6.37 -8.83 2.36
C GLY A 6 -5.99 -7.90 1.19
N THR A 7 -7.01 -7.32 0.58
CA THR A 7 -6.93 -6.38 -0.54
C THR A 7 -7.59 -5.06 -0.17
N ALA A 8 -7.40 -4.03 -0.98
CA ALA A 8 -8.08 -2.75 -0.79
C ALA A 8 -9.61 -2.87 -0.83
N ALA A 9 -10.13 -3.81 -1.63
CA ALA A 9 -11.56 -4.10 -1.67
C ALA A 9 -12.06 -4.65 -0.33
N ASP A 10 -11.29 -5.53 0.32
CA ASP A 10 -11.71 -6.16 1.59
C ASP A 10 -11.83 -5.17 2.75
N VAL A 11 -11.10 -4.04 2.67
CA VAL A 11 -11.12 -2.99 3.69
C VAL A 11 -11.97 -1.78 3.29
N ALA A 12 -12.54 -1.76 2.08
CA ALA A 12 -13.28 -0.61 1.56
C ALA A 12 -14.47 -0.22 2.46
N ALA A 13 -15.19 -1.22 2.98
CA ALA A 13 -16.34 -1.01 3.87
C ALA A 13 -15.97 -0.43 5.25
N ALA A 14 -14.68 -0.38 5.61
CA ALA A 14 -14.21 0.22 6.85
C ALA A 14 -14.05 1.75 6.76
N PHE A 15 -14.18 2.33 5.55
CA PHE A 15 -14.10 3.76 5.31
C PHE A 15 -15.50 4.39 5.20
N ASP A 16 -15.64 5.62 5.69
CA ASP A 16 -16.81 6.48 5.46
C ASP A 16 -16.83 7.05 4.03
N ASP A 17 -17.91 7.74 3.65
CA ASP A 17 -18.08 8.37 2.33
C ASP A 17 -17.02 9.45 2.01
N ARG A 18 -16.15 9.81 2.97
CA ARG A 18 -15.03 10.74 2.80
C ARG A 18 -13.68 10.03 2.80
N GLY A 19 -13.66 8.70 2.85
CA GLY A 19 -12.44 7.90 2.93
C GLY A 19 -11.75 7.91 4.29
N LEU A 20 -12.46 8.20 5.38
CA LEU A 20 -11.94 8.22 6.76
C LEU A 20 -12.48 7.04 7.59
N GLY A 21 -11.92 6.79 8.77
CA GLY A 21 -12.48 5.83 9.74
C GLY A 21 -11.72 4.51 9.91
N ALA A 22 -10.73 4.23 9.05
CA ALA A 22 -9.88 3.05 9.16
C ALA A 22 -8.39 3.38 9.16
N VAL A 23 -7.61 2.59 9.91
CA VAL A 23 -6.15 2.57 9.86
C VAL A 23 -5.72 1.21 9.32
N VAL A 24 -5.10 1.20 8.15
CA VAL A 24 -4.70 -0.03 7.46
C VAL A 24 -3.20 -0.25 7.61
N ASN A 25 -2.80 -1.39 8.18
CA ASN A 25 -1.39 -1.75 8.34
C ASN A 25 -0.84 -2.54 7.13
N ASN A 26 0.41 -2.23 6.74
CA ASN A 26 1.16 -2.99 5.73
C ASN A 26 2.65 -3.11 6.10
N SER A 27 2.98 -3.80 7.19
CA SER A 27 4.38 -3.84 7.65
C SER A 27 5.33 -4.48 6.64
N ARG A 28 5.19 -5.79 6.35
CA ARG A 28 6.15 -6.50 5.48
C ARG A 28 6.16 -5.99 4.04
N GLY A 29 4.99 -5.62 3.50
CA GLY A 29 4.89 -5.13 2.13
C GLY A 29 5.58 -3.79 1.90
N ILE A 30 5.76 -2.99 2.96
CA ILE A 30 6.50 -1.73 2.91
C ILE A 30 7.96 -1.93 3.30
N ILE A 31 8.26 -2.61 4.42
CA ILE A 31 9.63 -2.84 4.92
C ILE A 31 10.50 -3.55 3.87
N PHE A 32 9.96 -4.59 3.23
CA PHE A 32 10.69 -5.38 2.24
C PHE A 32 10.45 -4.95 0.80
N ALA A 33 9.79 -3.81 0.57
CA ALA A 33 9.53 -3.30 -0.78
C ALA A 33 10.80 -3.19 -1.61
N HIS A 34 11.90 -2.72 -1.01
CA HIS A 34 13.19 -2.55 -1.68
C HIS A 34 13.78 -3.82 -2.32
N ALA A 35 13.37 -5.00 -1.86
CA ALA A 35 13.82 -6.29 -2.39
C ALA A 35 12.78 -6.95 -3.31
N ALA A 36 11.56 -6.40 -3.42
CA ALA A 36 10.52 -6.93 -4.30
C ALA A 36 10.76 -6.47 -5.75
N ALA A 37 10.61 -7.40 -6.71
CA ALA A 37 10.93 -7.21 -8.13
C ALA A 37 10.61 -5.81 -8.71
N PRO A 38 9.36 -5.29 -8.66
CA PRO A 38 9.04 -4.02 -9.31
C PRO A 38 9.79 -2.81 -8.71
N TYR A 39 10.15 -2.86 -7.43
CA TYR A 39 10.87 -1.78 -6.77
C TYR A 39 12.38 -2.00 -6.80
N ALA A 40 12.84 -3.24 -6.64
CA ALA A 40 14.24 -3.61 -6.74
C ALA A 40 14.80 -3.29 -8.14
N GLU A 41 14.05 -3.60 -9.20
CA GLU A 41 14.43 -3.28 -10.58
C GLU A 41 14.43 -1.77 -10.85
N ARG A 42 13.44 -1.05 -10.32
CA ARG A 42 13.29 0.40 -10.54
C ARG A 42 14.30 1.24 -9.78
N PHE A 43 14.56 0.89 -8.52
CA PHE A 43 15.36 1.70 -7.60
C PHE A 43 16.75 1.09 -7.35
N GLY A 44 16.92 -0.22 -7.40
CA GLY A 44 18.17 -0.88 -7.01
C GLY A 44 18.47 -0.75 -5.51
N ALA A 45 19.45 -1.50 -5.03
CA ALA A 45 19.74 -1.63 -3.59
C ALA A 45 20.10 -0.31 -2.89
N ALA A 46 20.79 0.61 -3.59
CA ALA A 46 21.24 1.88 -3.02
C ALA A 46 20.10 2.87 -2.73
N ARG A 47 18.93 2.71 -3.36
CA ARG A 47 17.78 3.63 -3.27
C ARG A 47 16.59 2.98 -2.55
N TRP A 48 16.89 2.19 -1.51
CA TRP A 48 15.87 1.43 -0.76
C TRP A 48 14.82 2.35 -0.11
N GLN A 49 15.17 3.56 0.34
CA GLN A 49 14.19 4.50 0.88
C GLN A 49 13.14 4.89 -0.17
N GLN A 50 13.56 5.12 -1.42
CA GLN A 50 12.66 5.48 -2.50
C GLN A 50 11.74 4.31 -2.88
N ALA A 51 12.24 3.07 -2.79
CA ALA A 51 11.42 1.88 -2.96
C ALA A 51 10.33 1.75 -1.87
N VAL A 52 10.70 2.00 -0.61
CA VAL A 52 9.77 1.99 0.54
C VAL A 52 8.72 3.10 0.39
N GLU A 53 9.13 4.31 0.01
CA GLU A 53 8.23 5.42 -0.26
C GLU A 53 7.26 5.10 -1.41
N ALA A 54 7.77 4.57 -2.53
CA ALA A 54 6.96 4.21 -3.69
C ALA A 54 5.91 3.16 -3.33
N ALA A 55 6.29 2.13 -2.55
CA ALA A 55 5.34 1.13 -2.08
C ALA A 55 4.27 1.71 -1.14
N THR A 56 4.65 2.71 -0.34
CA THR A 56 3.72 3.40 0.58
C THR A 56 2.70 4.20 -0.24
N ARG A 57 3.15 4.96 -1.23
CA ARG A 57 2.28 5.72 -2.14
C ARG A 57 1.35 4.81 -2.94
N ALA A 58 1.88 3.72 -3.49
CA ALA A 58 1.06 2.73 -4.21
C ALA A 58 -0.05 2.14 -3.34
N MET A 59 0.21 1.87 -2.06
CA MET A 59 -0.81 1.43 -1.11
C MET A 59 -1.87 2.50 -0.85
N ILE A 60 -1.48 3.77 -0.69
CA ILE A 60 -2.41 4.89 -0.52
C ILE A 60 -3.32 5.00 -1.74
N ASP A 61 -2.76 4.93 -2.94
CA ASP A 61 -3.52 5.00 -4.20
C ASP A 61 -4.51 3.84 -4.32
N GLN A 62 -4.11 2.62 -3.97
CA GLN A 62 -4.98 1.44 -3.95
C GLN A 62 -6.16 1.60 -2.98
N LEU A 63 -5.90 2.12 -1.76
CA LEU A 63 -6.94 2.38 -0.77
C LEU A 63 -7.90 3.47 -1.24
N ALA A 64 -7.37 4.57 -1.78
CA ALA A 64 -8.17 5.68 -2.28
C ALA A 64 -9.03 5.29 -3.49
N ALA A 65 -8.58 4.33 -4.31
CA ALA A 65 -9.35 3.78 -5.42
C ALA A 65 -10.47 2.84 -4.97
N ALA A 66 -10.31 2.16 -3.83
CA ALA A 66 -11.30 1.22 -3.30
C ALA A 66 -12.30 1.87 -2.33
N ALA A 67 -11.92 2.97 -1.66
CA ALA A 67 -12.80 3.67 -0.75
C ALA A 67 -14.05 4.23 -1.47
N PRO A 68 -15.24 4.19 -0.84
CA PRO A 68 -16.44 4.80 -1.39
C PRO A 68 -16.20 6.28 -1.69
N ARG A 69 -16.59 6.74 -2.88
CA ARG A 69 -16.62 8.18 -3.21
C ARG A 69 -18.05 8.56 -3.60
N ARG A 70 -18.58 9.61 -2.99
CA ARG A 70 -19.70 10.38 -3.52
C ARG A 70 -19.19 11.57 -4.32
#